data_AF-A0ABD3Q416-F1
#
_entry.id   AF-A0ABD3Q416-F1
#
_cell.length_a   1.000
_cell.length_b   1.000
_cell.length_c   1.000
_cell.angle_alpha   90.00
_cell.angle_beta   90.00
_cell.angle_gamma   90.00
#
_symmetry.space_group_name_H-M   'P 1'
#
loop_
_entity.id
_entity.type
_entity.pdbx_description
1 polymer ?
#
loop_
_entity_poly.entity_id
_entity_poly.type
_entity_poly.pdbx_seq_one_letter_code
_entity_poly.pdbx_strand_id
1 'polypeptide(L)'
;MRLPPYCCVLLIRLFDSSSSFPSSPPSAGRPSASAVPSSPMTSSSSSVIYALNPLKSLLFGNVASSISNIQQQGITNLPPDRIAELHVLTTRVLSSHNVGSWDDIRSTLRAKQTPDEQNFRNNLIKGYGKPSPLHKLRLFDESNDEKDVRVTLFRDSASWCPYCQKVWMTLEFKRVPYRVEKVNMRCYGDKPASFLRMQPSGNIPVAIIDGVTYNQSNDIIYALEEAFPEHEQLVPNDPKERTKAQELLQLERTLFSAWMSWLTSGDSPNRRLRNYFISVLNEVDSELSATNGGFFLGEKASVVDFMFAPFLERMCASMLYFKGFQIRVSPGEKSNFPAVNRWFDAMETLDSYQLTKSDYYTHCWDLPPQLGGCVPEAGSEPFQNAINGMLPGSWRLPLSPNNGGLEPDWAWAGNEDAAKREAVERVSANYEAIVAFASRGGGKAGFPRYGAPLADPNAISNKSIQPFVDASMRIIAEKLMDGDQKESKAEEAMKALVSLLMKEGGKDVVDDVALSLAYLRDRRHGNCEHI
;
A
#
# COMPACT_ATOMS: atom_id res chain seq x y z
N MET A 1 -2.33 8.35 -6.15
CA MET A 1 -3.29 8.19 -5.03
C MET A 1 -2.72 7.23 -3.99
N ARG A 2 -2.07 7.76 -2.96
CA ARG A 2 -1.92 7.03 -1.70
C ARG A 2 -3.31 7.02 -1.07
N LEU A 3 -3.91 5.86 -1.06
CA LEU A 3 -5.15 5.61 -0.37
C LEU A 3 -4.76 4.90 0.92
N PRO A 4 -5.30 5.27 2.08
CA PRO A 4 -5.11 4.50 3.29
C PRO A 4 -5.36 3.00 3.02
N PRO A 5 -4.68 2.06 3.72
CA PRO A 5 -4.88 0.61 3.55
C PRO A 5 -6.36 0.18 3.53
N TYR A 6 -7.21 0.97 4.19
CA TYR A 6 -8.66 0.87 4.24
C TYR A 6 -9.41 0.91 2.89
N CYS A 7 -8.83 1.45 1.81
CA CYS A 7 -9.57 1.72 0.57
C CYS A 7 -9.64 0.54 -0.39
N CYS A 8 -8.77 -0.44 -0.22
CA CYS A 8 -8.64 -1.60 -1.10
C CYS A 8 -9.48 -2.80 -0.62
N VAL A 9 -10.04 -2.70 0.58
CA VAL A 9 -10.63 -3.82 1.34
C VAL A 9 -12.04 -4.22 0.88
N LEU A 10 -12.74 -3.39 0.10
CA LEU A 10 -14.16 -3.65 -0.22
C LEU A 10 -14.40 -4.37 -1.55
N LEU A 11 -13.36 -4.63 -2.34
CA LEU A 11 -13.54 -5.16 -3.69
C LEU A 11 -13.69 -6.68 -3.74
N ILE A 12 -13.32 -7.45 -2.69
CA ILE A 12 -13.28 -8.93 -2.76
C ILE A 12 -13.97 -9.69 -1.61
N ARG A 13 -14.44 -9.06 -0.52
CA ARG A 13 -15.11 -9.81 0.59
C ARG A 13 -16.29 -9.11 1.28
N LEU A 14 -17.25 -8.61 0.50
CA LEU A 14 -18.53 -8.10 1.04
C LEU A 14 -19.68 -9.11 1.12
N PHE A 15 -19.50 -10.38 0.75
CA PHE A 15 -20.63 -11.32 0.74
C PHE A 15 -20.30 -12.59 1.52
N ASP A 16 -20.90 -12.73 2.70
CA ASP A 16 -21.24 -14.04 3.26
C ASP A 16 -22.38 -13.90 4.29
N SER A 17 -23.61 -14.14 3.85
CA SER A 17 -24.76 -14.39 4.73
C SER A 17 -25.72 -15.45 4.15
N SER A 18 -25.57 -16.67 4.67
CA SER A 18 -26.57 -17.69 5.05
C SER A 18 -27.47 -18.44 4.04
N SER A 19 -27.57 -19.76 4.32
CA SER A 19 -28.74 -20.68 4.34
C SER A 19 -29.74 -20.79 3.16
N SER A 20 -29.90 -21.99 2.59
CA SER A 20 -31.01 -22.95 2.85
C SER A 20 -31.27 -23.99 1.73
N PHE A 21 -31.73 -25.20 2.16
CA PHE A 21 -32.38 -26.34 1.45
C PHE A 21 -31.60 -27.65 1.18
N PRO A 22 -32.28 -28.83 1.23
CA PRO A 22 -31.85 -29.98 2.01
C PRO A 22 -31.48 -31.20 1.15
N SER A 23 -30.69 -32.13 1.71
CA SER A 23 -30.58 -33.47 1.15
C SER A 23 -30.48 -34.53 2.24
N SER A 24 -31.40 -35.50 2.18
CA SER A 24 -31.55 -36.66 3.05
C SER A 24 -30.40 -37.68 2.93
N PRO A 25 -30.22 -38.60 3.91
CA PRO A 25 -28.98 -39.35 4.13
C PRO A 25 -29.07 -40.82 3.68
N PRO A 26 -27.93 -41.53 3.69
CA PRO A 26 -27.88 -42.85 4.35
C PRO A 26 -26.52 -43.05 5.06
N SER A 27 -26.26 -44.02 5.93
CA SER A 27 -27.02 -44.93 6.80
C SER A 27 -25.95 -45.54 7.75
N ALA A 28 -26.36 -45.94 8.93
CA ALA A 28 -25.52 -46.25 10.08
C ALA A 28 -24.67 -47.54 9.99
N GLY A 29 -23.57 -47.57 10.75
CA GLY A 29 -22.86 -48.78 11.17
C GLY A 29 -21.91 -48.48 12.35
N ARG A 30 -22.16 -49.13 13.50
CA ARG A 30 -21.35 -49.17 14.74
C ARG A 30 -21.43 -50.61 15.26
N PRO A 31 -20.65 -51.06 16.28
CA PRO A 31 -19.53 -50.44 16.99
C PRO A 31 -18.34 -51.41 17.29
N SER A 32 -17.27 -50.93 17.95
CA SER A 32 -16.44 -51.77 18.84
C SER A 32 -15.95 -50.98 20.07
N ALA A 33 -15.63 -51.72 21.14
CA ALA A 33 -15.49 -51.28 22.53
C ALA A 33 -14.04 -51.03 23.01
N SER A 34 -13.96 -50.52 24.26
CA SER A 34 -12.89 -50.52 25.30
C SER A 34 -11.72 -49.49 25.30
N ALA A 35 -11.92 -48.45 26.14
CA ALA A 35 -11.09 -47.84 27.23
C ALA A 35 -9.59 -48.20 27.38
N VAL A 36 -8.63 -47.30 27.73
CA VAL A 36 -8.40 -46.52 28.99
C VAL A 36 -7.25 -45.47 28.74
N PRO A 37 -7.08 -44.39 29.54
CA PRO A 37 -6.64 -43.06 29.04
C PRO A 37 -5.20 -42.64 29.37
N SER A 38 -4.68 -41.70 28.57
CA SER A 38 -3.65 -40.73 28.97
C SER A 38 -3.97 -39.40 28.28
N SER A 39 -3.90 -38.30 29.01
CA SER A 39 -4.33 -36.97 28.56
C SER A 39 -3.29 -36.28 27.68
N PRO A 40 -3.66 -35.82 26.48
CA PRO A 40 -3.12 -34.60 25.90
C PRO A 40 -4.22 -33.59 25.59
N MET A 41 -3.79 -32.33 25.50
CA MET A 41 -4.56 -31.16 25.13
C MET A 41 -5.49 -31.43 23.94
N THR A 42 -6.76 -31.08 24.11
CA THR A 42 -7.82 -31.26 23.12
C THR A 42 -7.57 -30.43 21.88
N SER A 43 -7.08 -31.08 20.83
CA SER A 43 -7.27 -30.65 19.45
C SER A 43 -8.71 -31.00 19.03
N SER A 44 -9.63 -30.04 19.06
CA SER A 44 -10.87 -30.16 18.30
C SER A 44 -10.55 -29.94 16.83
N SER A 45 -10.28 -31.03 16.13
CA SER A 45 -10.36 -31.10 14.68
C SER A 45 -11.81 -30.91 14.26
N SER A 46 -12.26 -29.65 14.23
CA SER A 46 -13.49 -29.27 13.56
C SER A 46 -13.15 -29.24 12.06
N SER A 47 -13.38 -30.36 11.37
CA SER A 47 -13.44 -30.40 9.90
C SER A 47 -14.65 -29.56 9.46
N VAL A 48 -14.37 -28.27 9.37
CA VAL A 48 -15.31 -27.19 9.11
C VAL A 48 -15.39 -27.08 7.58
N ILE A 49 -16.24 -27.93 6.98
CA ILE A 49 -16.68 -27.84 5.58
C ILE A 49 -17.61 -26.64 5.47
N TYR A 50 -17.13 -25.51 4.95
CA TYR A 50 -17.96 -24.32 4.77
C TYR A 50 -17.73 -23.61 3.43
N ALA A 51 -18.86 -23.08 2.94
CA ALA A 51 -19.22 -22.78 1.57
C ALA A 51 -18.43 -21.64 0.88
N LEU A 52 -18.50 -21.66 -0.46
CA LEU A 52 -17.77 -20.83 -1.41
C LEU A 52 -18.36 -19.41 -1.51
N ASN A 53 -17.51 -18.38 -1.38
CA ASN A 53 -17.84 -17.03 -1.86
C ASN A 53 -18.02 -17.09 -3.40
N PRO A 54 -19.03 -16.42 -3.98
CA PRO A 54 -19.38 -16.54 -5.40
C PRO A 54 -18.30 -16.01 -6.36
N LEU A 55 -17.36 -15.18 -5.89
CA LEU A 55 -16.13 -14.77 -6.59
C LEU A 55 -14.89 -15.56 -6.13
N LYS A 56 -14.97 -16.25 -4.98
CA LYS A 56 -13.86 -17.00 -4.36
C LYS A 56 -13.62 -18.35 -5.03
N SER A 57 -14.63 -18.96 -5.65
CA SER A 57 -14.44 -20.21 -6.42
C SER A 57 -13.59 -20.02 -7.69
N LEU A 58 -13.32 -18.78 -8.10
CA LEU A 58 -12.72 -18.43 -9.39
C LEU A 58 -11.30 -17.85 -9.28
N LEU A 59 -10.82 -17.60 -8.05
CA LEU A 59 -9.54 -16.93 -7.78
C LEU A 59 -8.48 -17.85 -7.11
N PHE A 60 -8.69 -19.18 -7.10
CA PHE A 60 -7.72 -20.11 -6.52
C PHE A 60 -6.47 -20.27 -7.40
N GLY A 61 -5.42 -19.53 -7.06
CA GLY A 61 -4.06 -19.64 -7.55
C GLY A 61 -3.21 -18.52 -6.95
N ASN A 62 -1.93 -18.78 -6.69
CA ASN A 62 -0.97 -17.79 -6.20
C ASN A 62 -1.04 -16.54 -7.08
N VAL A 63 -1.61 -15.44 -6.59
CA VAL A 63 -2.09 -14.30 -7.41
C VAL A 63 -0.97 -13.70 -8.27
N ALA A 64 0.28 -13.78 -7.81
CA ALA A 64 1.46 -13.42 -8.60
C ALA A 64 1.63 -14.26 -9.88
N SER A 65 1.43 -15.59 -9.78
CA SER A 65 1.45 -16.50 -10.92
C SER A 65 0.20 -16.39 -11.78
N SER A 66 -0.95 -16.12 -11.15
CA SER A 66 -2.23 -15.97 -11.83
C SER A 66 -2.27 -14.71 -12.70
N ILE A 67 -1.80 -13.55 -12.23
CA ILE A 67 -1.85 -12.29 -13.01
C ILE A 67 -0.95 -12.35 -14.25
N SER A 68 0.19 -13.03 -14.17
CA SER A 68 1.07 -13.24 -15.34
C SER A 68 0.46 -14.12 -16.44
N ASN A 69 -0.47 -15.02 -16.07
CA ASN A 69 -1.22 -15.88 -16.99
C ASN A 69 -2.60 -15.29 -17.38
N ILE A 70 -3.22 -14.46 -16.53
CA ILE A 70 -4.59 -13.94 -16.70
C ILE A 70 -4.66 -12.79 -17.72
N GLN A 71 -3.60 -12.00 -17.91
CA GLN A 71 -3.59 -10.92 -18.92
C GLN A 71 -3.62 -11.40 -20.39
N GLN A 72 -3.83 -12.71 -20.62
CA GLN A 72 -3.96 -13.30 -21.96
C GLN A 72 -5.41 -13.48 -22.45
N GLN A 73 -6.46 -13.30 -21.62
CA GLN A 73 -7.82 -13.76 -22.01
C GLN A 73 -8.98 -12.74 -21.96
N GLY A 74 -8.82 -11.49 -21.52
CA GLY A 74 -9.94 -10.55 -21.40
C GLY A 74 -10.31 -9.81 -22.70
N ILE A 75 -11.16 -10.40 -23.54
CA ILE A 75 -12.08 -9.63 -24.40
C ILE A 75 -13.47 -10.18 -24.18
N THR A 76 -14.32 -9.38 -23.57
CA THR A 76 -15.74 -9.66 -23.50
C THR A 76 -16.29 -9.75 -24.94
N ASN A 77 -16.74 -10.93 -25.36
CA ASN A 77 -17.23 -11.19 -26.73
C ASN A 77 -18.67 -10.69 -26.97
N LEU A 78 -19.21 -9.84 -26.09
CA LEU A 78 -20.56 -9.31 -26.25
C LEU A 78 -20.59 -8.24 -27.36
N PRO A 79 -21.60 -8.28 -28.27
CA PRO A 79 -21.83 -7.20 -29.21
C PRO A 79 -22.04 -5.86 -28.51
N PRO A 80 -21.60 -4.71 -29.10
CA PRO A 80 -21.76 -3.39 -28.51
C PRO A 80 -23.19 -3.03 -28.09
N ASP A 81 -24.15 -3.46 -28.89
CA ASP A 81 -25.59 -3.31 -28.69
C ASP A 81 -26.07 -4.06 -27.44
N ARG A 82 -25.59 -5.29 -27.22
CA ARG A 82 -25.85 -6.05 -25.98
C ARG A 82 -25.19 -5.42 -24.76
N ILE A 83 -24.00 -4.82 -24.90
CA ILE A 83 -23.34 -4.07 -23.82
C ILE A 83 -24.16 -2.83 -23.45
N ALA A 84 -24.70 -2.11 -24.44
CA ALA A 84 -25.54 -0.95 -24.21
C ALA A 84 -26.85 -1.32 -23.49
N GLU A 85 -27.51 -2.41 -23.90
CA GLU A 85 -28.69 -2.96 -23.20
C GLU A 85 -28.37 -3.34 -21.76
N LEU A 86 -27.27 -4.07 -21.55
CA LEU A 86 -26.82 -4.47 -20.22
C LEU A 86 -26.51 -3.26 -19.34
N HIS A 87 -25.90 -2.21 -19.90
CA HIS A 87 -25.63 -0.96 -19.18
C HIS A 87 -26.93 -0.28 -18.73
N VAL A 88 -27.96 -0.22 -19.58
CA VAL A 88 -29.29 0.31 -19.18
C VAL A 88 -29.88 -0.49 -18.02
N LEU A 89 -29.77 -1.83 -18.06
CA LEU A 89 -30.23 -2.68 -16.95
C LEU A 89 -29.42 -2.44 -15.68
N THR A 90 -28.10 -2.26 -15.79
CA THR A 90 -27.23 -1.90 -14.67
C THR A 90 -27.67 -0.58 -14.05
N THR A 91 -27.96 0.46 -14.84
CA THR A 91 -28.47 1.73 -14.32
C THR A 91 -29.77 1.55 -13.55
N ARG A 92 -30.70 0.70 -14.03
CA ARG A 92 -31.94 0.38 -13.31
C ARG A 92 -31.70 -0.30 -11.97
N VAL A 93 -30.74 -1.22 -11.90
CA VAL A 93 -30.34 -1.88 -10.63
C VAL A 93 -29.79 -0.87 -9.65
N LEU A 94 -28.93 0.05 -10.09
CA LEU A 94 -28.41 1.12 -9.24
C LEU A 94 -29.54 2.00 -8.71
N SER A 95 -30.45 2.46 -9.58
CA SER A 95 -31.60 3.27 -9.19
C SER A 95 -32.55 2.55 -8.24
N SER A 96 -32.85 1.27 -8.45
CA SER A 96 -33.76 0.51 -7.59
C SER A 96 -33.22 0.30 -6.18
N HIS A 97 -31.90 0.37 -6.01
CA HIS A 97 -31.23 0.28 -4.71
C HIS A 97 -30.80 1.65 -4.16
N ASN A 98 -31.20 2.76 -4.80
CA ASN A 98 -30.84 4.13 -4.45
C ASN A 98 -29.32 4.39 -4.44
N VAL A 99 -28.56 3.74 -5.32
CA VAL A 99 -27.13 4.04 -5.49
C VAL A 99 -26.99 5.31 -6.32
N GLY A 100 -26.53 6.38 -5.67
CA GLY A 100 -26.43 7.72 -6.26
C GLY A 100 -25.38 7.81 -7.37
N SER A 101 -25.50 8.84 -8.21
CA SER A 101 -24.44 9.23 -9.14
C SER A 101 -23.17 9.64 -8.38
N TRP A 102 -22.05 9.84 -9.08
CA TRP A 102 -20.85 10.37 -8.42
C TRP A 102 -21.06 11.77 -7.80
N ASP A 103 -21.97 12.59 -8.34
CA ASP A 103 -22.37 13.86 -7.73
C ASP A 103 -23.16 13.68 -6.44
N ASP A 104 -24.07 12.71 -6.41
CA ASP A 104 -24.84 12.36 -5.20
C ASP A 104 -23.92 11.80 -4.11
N ILE A 105 -22.97 10.93 -4.49
CA ILE A 105 -21.95 10.37 -3.61
C ILE A 105 -21.07 11.48 -3.04
N ARG A 106 -20.60 12.43 -3.88
CA ARG A 106 -19.82 13.59 -3.41
C ARG A 106 -20.63 14.49 -2.48
N SER A 107 -21.91 14.68 -2.75
CA SER A 107 -22.80 15.48 -1.91
C SER A 107 -23.00 14.81 -0.54
N THR A 108 -23.21 13.50 -0.53
CA THR A 108 -23.33 12.69 0.70
C THR A 108 -22.02 12.67 1.49
N LEU A 109 -20.89 12.53 0.80
CA LEU A 109 -19.56 12.62 1.41
C LEU A 109 -19.37 13.97 2.10
N ARG A 110 -19.66 15.07 1.40
CA ARG A 110 -19.50 16.43 1.93
C ARG A 110 -20.34 16.65 3.20
N ALA A 111 -21.54 16.08 3.26
CA ALA A 111 -22.39 16.14 4.46
C ALA A 111 -21.81 15.39 5.67
N LYS A 112 -20.94 14.40 5.44
CA LYS A 112 -20.27 13.59 6.48
C LYS A 112 -18.86 14.07 6.80
N GLN A 113 -18.27 14.93 5.96
CA GLN A 113 -16.91 15.41 6.11
C GLN A 113 -16.78 16.49 7.19
N THR A 114 -15.67 16.45 7.92
CA THR A 114 -15.27 17.56 8.81
C THR A 114 -14.89 18.80 7.99
N PRO A 115 -14.87 20.01 8.59
CA PRO A 115 -14.40 21.22 7.90
C PRO A 115 -13.00 21.09 7.29
N ASP A 116 -12.08 20.39 7.97
CA ASP A 116 -10.73 20.13 7.46
C ASP A 116 -10.74 19.20 6.25
N GLU A 117 -11.55 18.14 6.29
CA GLU A 117 -11.72 17.21 5.16
C GLU A 117 -12.33 17.92 3.94
N GLN A 118 -13.32 18.80 4.13
CA GLN A 118 -13.91 19.59 3.04
C GLN A 118 -12.91 20.58 2.43
N ASN A 119 -12.05 21.18 3.25
CA ASN A 119 -11.04 22.13 2.79
C ASN A 119 -9.76 21.45 2.24
N PHE A 120 -9.63 20.13 2.35
CA PHE A 120 -8.44 19.38 1.94
C PHE A 120 -7.92 19.77 0.55
N ARG A 121 -8.79 19.77 -0.47
CA ARG A 121 -8.39 20.11 -1.85
C ARG A 121 -7.97 21.57 -2.02
N ASN A 122 -8.64 22.49 -1.33
CA ASN A 122 -8.26 23.91 -1.32
C ASN A 122 -6.88 24.09 -0.66
N ASN A 123 -6.66 23.40 0.47
CA ASN A 123 -5.38 23.40 1.18
C ASN A 123 -4.25 22.79 0.34
N LEU A 124 -4.51 21.72 -0.42
CA LEU A 124 -3.54 21.17 -1.37
C LEU A 124 -3.09 22.18 -2.42
N ILE A 125 -4.02 22.98 -2.95
CA ILE A 125 -3.73 24.02 -3.97
C ILE A 125 -2.91 25.15 -3.34
N LYS A 126 -3.29 25.59 -2.14
CA LYS A 126 -2.58 26.64 -1.40
C LYS A 126 -1.24 26.17 -0.81
N GLY A 127 -1.02 24.87 -0.68
CA GLY A 127 0.15 24.28 -0.05
C GLY A 127 0.10 24.21 1.48
N TYR A 128 -1.09 24.35 2.07
CA TYR A 128 -1.29 24.43 3.52
C TYR A 128 -1.79 23.14 4.15
N GLY A 129 -1.77 23.09 5.48
CA GLY A 129 -2.44 22.06 6.27
C GLY A 129 -1.64 20.78 6.40
N LYS A 130 -2.36 19.68 6.66
CA LYS A 130 -1.75 18.36 6.88
C LYS A 130 -0.99 17.91 5.65
N PRO A 131 0.20 17.32 5.82
CA PRO A 131 0.98 16.91 4.69
C PRO A 131 0.30 15.79 3.89
N SER A 132 0.63 15.70 2.61
CA SER A 132 0.02 14.75 1.68
C SER A 132 0.94 14.51 0.49
N PRO A 133 1.01 13.27 -0.04
CA PRO A 133 1.74 12.98 -1.28
C PRO A 133 1.19 13.75 -2.50
N LEU A 134 -0.02 14.32 -2.41
CA LEU A 134 -0.66 15.08 -3.48
C LEU A 134 -0.20 16.54 -3.58
N HIS A 135 0.55 17.05 -2.60
CA HIS A 135 1.08 18.41 -2.68
C HIS A 135 2.02 18.56 -3.87
N LYS A 136 1.78 19.59 -4.68
CA LYS A 136 2.72 20.14 -5.68
C LYS A 136 3.45 21.38 -5.18
N LEU A 137 2.87 22.03 -4.17
CA LEU A 137 3.42 23.16 -3.44
C LEU A 137 3.19 22.88 -1.95
N ARG A 138 4.20 23.12 -1.13
CA ARG A 138 4.15 22.94 0.32
C ARG A 138 4.65 24.21 0.99
N LEU A 139 3.72 24.95 1.58
CA LEU A 139 3.95 26.19 2.35
C LEU A 139 3.66 26.00 3.84
N PHE A 140 3.14 24.85 4.24
CA PHE A 140 2.77 24.52 5.62
C PHE A 140 1.53 25.27 6.13
N ASP A 141 1.60 26.58 6.18
CA ASP A 141 0.57 27.49 6.67
C ASP A 141 0.76 28.90 6.10
N GLU A 142 -0.12 29.82 6.48
CA GLU A 142 -0.19 31.19 5.96
C GLU A 142 1.00 32.08 6.34
N SER A 143 1.92 31.59 7.19
CA SER A 143 3.16 32.32 7.50
C SER A 143 4.18 32.28 6.37
N ASN A 144 4.05 31.34 5.42
CA ASN A 144 4.87 31.27 4.22
C ASN A 144 4.04 31.60 2.98
N ASP A 145 4.71 32.13 1.96
CA ASP A 145 4.16 32.30 0.63
C ASP A 145 5.10 31.77 -0.46
N GLU A 146 4.72 31.93 -1.73
CA GLU A 146 5.49 31.38 -2.84
C GLU A 146 6.90 31.99 -3.02
N LYS A 147 7.19 33.20 -2.49
CA LYS A 147 8.56 33.77 -2.56
C LYS A 147 9.51 33.11 -1.56
N ASP A 148 8.98 32.44 -0.54
CA ASP A 148 9.77 31.70 0.43
C ASP A 148 10.22 30.32 -0.11
N VAL A 149 9.66 29.89 -1.24
CA VAL A 149 10.00 28.61 -1.88
C VAL A 149 11.32 28.70 -2.63
N ARG A 150 12.36 28.16 -2.00
CA ARG A 150 13.72 28.05 -2.55
C ARG A 150 14.07 26.65 -3.05
N VAL A 151 13.20 25.66 -2.81
CA VAL A 151 13.42 24.24 -3.12
C VAL A 151 12.39 23.71 -4.11
N THR A 152 12.85 23.03 -5.16
CA THR A 152 12.01 22.16 -6.00
C THR A 152 12.51 20.73 -5.93
N LEU A 153 11.68 19.81 -5.41
CA LEU A 153 11.98 18.38 -5.27
C LEU A 153 11.34 17.59 -6.42
N PHE A 154 12.17 16.92 -7.20
CA PHE A 154 11.76 15.91 -8.18
C PHE A 154 11.74 14.54 -7.51
N ARG A 155 10.54 13.96 -7.35
CA ARG A 155 10.34 12.67 -6.69
C ARG A 155 9.29 11.82 -7.40
N ASP A 156 9.18 10.56 -7.02
CA ASP A 156 8.20 9.65 -7.60
C ASP A 156 6.77 9.97 -7.17
N SER A 157 5.83 9.70 -8.09
CA SER A 157 4.39 9.86 -7.88
C SER A 157 3.83 8.94 -6.80
N ALA A 158 4.44 7.76 -6.62
CA ALA A 158 3.92 6.71 -5.76
C ALA A 158 4.29 6.87 -4.28
N SER A 159 5.38 7.57 -3.97
CA SER A 159 6.02 7.59 -2.64
C SER A 159 6.72 6.28 -2.26
N TRP A 160 7.18 5.52 -3.25
CA TRP A 160 7.82 4.22 -3.08
C TRP A 160 9.35 4.29 -3.07
N CYS A 161 9.95 5.34 -3.63
CA CYS A 161 11.40 5.44 -3.67
C CYS A 161 11.95 5.76 -2.26
N PRO A 162 12.77 4.87 -1.66
CA PRO A 162 13.34 5.12 -0.33
C PRO A 162 14.24 6.36 -0.32
N TYR A 163 14.95 6.62 -1.42
CA TYR A 163 15.81 7.80 -1.53
C TYR A 163 15.01 9.11 -1.57
N CYS A 164 13.84 9.13 -2.23
CA CYS A 164 12.94 10.27 -2.21
C CYS A 164 12.35 10.48 -0.82
N GLN A 165 12.03 9.39 -0.11
CA GLN A 165 11.47 9.44 1.23
C GLN A 165 12.41 10.14 2.22
N LYS A 166 13.73 9.87 2.17
CA LYS A 166 14.72 10.56 3.01
C LYS A 166 14.60 12.09 2.89
N VAL A 167 14.65 12.59 1.66
CA VAL A 167 14.59 14.03 1.37
C VAL A 167 13.21 14.59 1.75
N TRP A 168 12.14 13.87 1.46
CA TRP A 168 10.79 14.32 1.76
C TRP A 168 10.55 14.42 3.28
N MET A 169 11.01 13.43 4.05
CA MET A 169 11.01 13.48 5.51
C MET A 169 11.77 14.70 6.02
N THR A 170 12.98 14.95 5.50
CA THR A 170 13.81 16.10 5.90
C THR A 170 13.09 17.43 5.66
N LEU A 171 12.50 17.63 4.48
CA LEU A 171 11.77 18.86 4.16
C LEU A 171 10.57 19.09 5.09
N GLU A 172 9.79 18.04 5.37
CA GLU A 172 8.62 18.14 6.24
C GLU A 172 9.01 18.33 7.71
N PHE A 173 10.05 17.65 8.18
CA PHE A 173 10.56 17.80 9.55
C PHE A 173 11.09 19.21 9.80
N LYS A 174 11.95 19.70 8.89
CA LYS A 174 12.49 21.05 8.97
C LYS A 174 11.45 22.12 8.71
N ARG A 175 10.31 21.78 8.10
CA ARG A 175 9.28 22.72 7.63
C ARG A 175 9.79 23.75 6.59
N VAL A 176 10.67 23.31 5.69
CA VAL A 176 11.21 24.17 4.62
C VAL A 176 10.20 24.23 3.46
N PRO A 177 9.69 25.41 3.03
CA PRO A 177 8.77 25.50 1.90
C PRO A 177 9.35 24.97 0.58
N TYR A 178 8.58 24.16 -0.15
CA TYR A 178 9.08 23.50 -1.37
C TYR A 178 8.00 23.24 -2.42
N ARG A 179 8.43 23.10 -3.67
CA ARG A 179 7.63 22.54 -4.78
C ARG A 179 7.97 21.09 -5.01
N VAL A 180 7.01 20.35 -5.56
CA VAL A 180 7.16 18.95 -5.94
C VAL A 180 6.87 18.78 -7.41
N GLU A 181 7.86 18.24 -8.12
CA GLU A 181 7.73 17.75 -9.48
C GLU A 181 7.69 16.22 -9.46
N LYS A 182 6.66 15.64 -10.07
CA LYS A 182 6.47 14.18 -10.08
C LYS A 182 7.14 13.57 -11.31
N VAL A 183 7.98 12.56 -11.08
CA VAL A 183 8.72 11.86 -12.12
C VAL A 183 8.54 10.36 -11.94
N ASN A 184 8.14 9.65 -12.99
CA ASN A 184 7.98 8.19 -12.94
C ASN A 184 9.27 7.50 -12.49
N MET A 185 9.16 6.43 -11.71
CA MET A 185 10.28 5.51 -11.51
C MET A 185 10.49 4.71 -12.78
N ARG A 186 11.73 4.27 -13.03
CA ARG A 186 12.12 3.56 -14.26
C ARG A 186 11.26 2.30 -14.52
N CYS A 187 10.87 1.58 -13.47
CA CYS A 187 10.04 0.39 -13.57
C CYS A 187 8.55 0.68 -13.89
N TYR A 188 8.11 1.94 -13.85
CA TYR A 188 6.70 2.33 -13.97
C TYR A 188 6.39 3.21 -15.20
N GLY A 189 7.36 3.45 -16.07
CA GLY A 189 7.16 4.15 -17.32
C GLY A 189 8.29 5.13 -17.64
N ASP A 190 8.11 5.82 -18.77
CA ASP A 190 9.11 6.75 -19.27
C ASP A 190 9.16 8.03 -18.43
N LYS A 191 10.34 8.65 -18.46
CA LYS A 191 10.63 9.91 -17.77
C LYS A 191 10.57 11.07 -18.76
N PRO A 192 10.09 12.27 -18.36
CA PRO A 192 10.09 13.43 -19.23
C PRO A 192 11.50 13.74 -19.77
N ALA A 193 11.60 14.07 -21.06
CA ALA A 193 12.88 14.42 -21.67
C ALA A 193 13.54 15.64 -21.01
N SER A 194 12.75 16.58 -20.49
CA SER A 194 13.24 17.70 -19.68
C SER A 194 13.97 17.24 -18.43
N PHE A 195 13.43 16.24 -17.73
CA PHE A 195 14.07 15.65 -16.55
C PHE A 195 15.36 14.92 -16.92
N LEU A 196 15.36 14.12 -17.99
CA LEU A 196 16.55 13.38 -18.42
C LEU A 196 17.71 14.27 -18.88
N ARG A 197 17.41 15.47 -19.42
CA ARG A 197 18.46 16.47 -19.72
C ARG A 197 19.15 16.99 -18.45
N MET A 198 18.39 17.13 -17.36
CA MET A 198 18.92 17.58 -16.06
C MET A 198 19.61 16.44 -15.30
N GLN A 199 19.06 15.22 -15.38
CA GLN A 199 19.56 14.03 -14.70
C GLN A 199 19.65 12.87 -15.70
N PRO A 200 20.76 12.75 -16.46
CA PRO A 200 20.93 11.73 -17.50
C PRO A 200 20.84 10.29 -16.99
N SER A 201 21.18 10.03 -15.73
CA SER A 201 21.01 8.69 -15.13
C SER A 201 19.54 8.29 -14.94
N GLY A 202 18.63 9.28 -14.96
CA GLY A 202 17.22 9.10 -14.64
C GLY A 202 16.93 8.85 -13.16
N ASN A 203 17.94 8.87 -12.28
CA ASN A 203 17.76 8.62 -10.85
C ASN A 203 16.96 9.74 -10.17
N ILE A 204 16.22 9.38 -9.13
CA ILE A 204 15.50 10.29 -8.24
C ILE A 204 15.88 9.95 -6.80
N PRO A 205 15.86 10.91 -5.86
CA PRO A 205 15.41 12.30 -6.03
C PRO A 205 16.43 13.18 -6.78
N VAL A 206 15.93 14.30 -7.29
CA VAL A 206 16.74 15.48 -7.67
C VAL A 206 16.14 16.67 -6.93
N ALA A 207 16.96 17.57 -6.41
CA ALA A 207 16.47 18.84 -5.86
C ALA A 207 17.17 20.01 -6.52
N ILE A 208 16.42 21.07 -6.77
CA ILE A 208 16.97 22.38 -7.09
C ILE A 208 16.82 23.22 -5.83
N ILE A 209 17.93 23.68 -5.27
CA ILE A 209 18.01 24.52 -4.06
C ILE A 209 18.74 25.79 -4.46
N ASP A 210 18.08 26.95 -4.36
CA ASP A 210 18.64 28.25 -4.78
C ASP A 210 19.21 28.26 -6.20
N GLY A 211 18.56 27.53 -7.12
CA GLY A 211 18.99 27.38 -8.51
C GLY A 211 20.11 26.36 -8.74
N VAL A 212 20.69 25.78 -7.69
CA VAL A 212 21.72 24.72 -7.78
C VAL A 212 21.06 23.35 -7.80
N THR A 213 21.45 22.49 -8.75
CA THR A 213 20.90 21.14 -8.90
C THR A 213 21.73 20.10 -8.14
N TYR A 214 21.08 19.35 -7.26
CA TYR A 214 21.65 18.23 -6.49
C TYR A 214 20.95 16.93 -6.88
N ASN A 215 21.74 15.86 -7.09
CA ASN A 215 21.26 14.65 -7.75
C ASN A 215 21.45 13.35 -6.95
N GLN A 216 21.93 13.46 -5.70
CA GLN A 216 22.03 12.38 -4.72
C GLN A 216 21.21 12.73 -3.48
N SER A 217 20.47 11.77 -2.92
CA SER A 217 19.61 12.03 -1.75
C SER A 217 20.39 12.56 -0.54
N ASN A 218 21.60 12.05 -0.32
CA ASN A 218 22.41 12.47 0.83
C ASN A 218 22.93 13.90 0.65
N ASP A 219 23.46 14.22 -0.53
CA ASP A 219 23.95 15.56 -0.86
C ASP A 219 22.82 16.60 -0.78
N ILE A 220 21.61 16.23 -1.22
CA ILE A 220 20.42 17.08 -1.08
C ILE A 220 20.15 17.40 0.39
N ILE A 221 20.21 16.40 1.28
CA ILE A 221 19.96 16.60 2.71
C ILE A 221 21.02 17.52 3.33
N TYR A 222 22.30 17.32 3.02
CA TYR A 222 23.36 18.21 3.52
C TYR A 222 23.24 19.63 2.94
N ALA A 223 22.86 19.77 1.67
CA ALA A 223 22.61 21.09 1.08
C ALA A 223 21.41 21.80 1.73
N LEU A 224 20.36 21.07 2.12
CA LEU A 224 19.24 21.62 2.89
C LEU A 224 19.68 22.08 4.29
N GLU A 225 20.59 21.36 4.95
CA GLU A 225 21.13 21.76 6.26
C GLU A 225 21.96 23.05 6.16
N GLU A 226 22.72 23.23 5.08
CA GLU A 226 23.52 24.43 4.84
C GLU A 226 22.68 25.63 4.41
N ALA A 227 21.68 25.43 3.54
CA ALA A 227 20.87 26.50 2.97
C ALA A 227 19.78 27.06 3.91
N PHE A 228 19.42 26.28 4.95
CA PHE A 228 18.35 26.57 5.91
C PHE A 228 18.80 26.34 7.38
N PRO A 229 19.85 27.03 7.86
CA PRO A 229 20.40 26.86 9.21
C PRO A 229 19.45 27.33 10.33
N GLU A 230 18.46 28.17 10.00
CA GLU A 230 17.44 28.68 10.91
C GLU A 230 16.36 27.64 11.27
N HIS A 231 16.23 26.59 10.47
CA HIS A 231 15.32 25.48 10.73
C HIS A 231 15.98 24.42 11.62
N GLU A 232 15.17 23.55 12.23
CA GLU A 232 15.66 22.49 13.13
C GLU A 232 16.76 21.64 12.46
N GLN A 233 17.89 21.48 13.14
CA GLN A 233 19.07 20.82 12.59
C GLN A 233 19.00 19.31 12.79
N LEU A 234 19.27 18.55 11.73
CA LEU A 234 19.36 17.09 11.77
C LEU A 234 20.81 16.61 11.82
N VAL A 235 21.74 17.40 11.30
CA VAL A 235 23.18 17.09 11.33
C VAL A 235 23.77 17.65 12.63
N PRO A 236 24.39 16.81 13.47
CA PRO A 236 25.03 17.28 14.69
C PRO A 236 26.09 18.35 14.42
N ASN A 237 26.26 19.31 15.34
CA ASN A 237 27.34 20.30 15.27
C ASN A 237 28.63 19.82 15.93
N ASP A 238 28.52 18.98 16.96
CA ASP A 238 29.67 18.47 17.69
C ASP A 238 30.52 17.54 16.78
N PRO A 239 31.85 17.76 16.67
CA PRO A 239 32.71 16.93 15.82
C PRO A 239 32.74 15.44 16.18
N LYS A 240 32.55 15.08 17.46
CA LYS A 240 32.52 13.66 17.87
C LYS A 240 31.21 13.02 17.44
N GLU A 241 30.09 13.71 17.64
CA GLU A 241 28.78 13.24 17.15
C GLU A 241 28.75 13.15 15.62
N ARG A 242 29.37 14.09 14.90
CA ARG A 242 29.53 13.99 13.44
C ARG A 242 30.33 12.76 13.02
N THR A 243 31.42 12.46 13.73
CA THR A 243 32.23 11.26 13.47
C THR A 243 31.39 10.00 13.71
N LYS A 244 30.68 9.95 14.84
CA LYS A 244 29.78 8.84 15.15
C LYS A 244 28.65 8.69 14.13
N ALA A 245 28.07 9.79 13.66
CA ALA A 245 27.07 9.78 12.60
C ALA A 245 27.63 9.14 11.31
N GLN A 246 28.86 9.46 10.91
CA GLN A 246 29.47 8.85 9.72
C GLN A 246 29.70 7.34 9.88
N GLU A 247 30.14 6.89 11.07
CA GLU A 247 30.27 5.46 11.38
C GLU A 247 28.92 4.74 11.24
N LEU A 248 27.85 5.33 11.79
CA LEU A 248 26.50 4.78 11.70
C LEU A 248 25.95 4.77 10.27
N LEU A 249 26.25 5.79 9.47
CA LEU A 249 25.88 5.80 8.04
C LEU A 249 26.64 4.72 7.24
N GLN A 250 27.88 4.40 7.62
CA GLN A 250 28.60 3.25 7.05
C GLN A 250 27.97 1.91 7.46
N LEU A 251 27.47 1.82 8.70
CA LEU A 251 26.71 0.67 9.18
C LEU A 251 25.38 0.51 8.42
N GLU A 252 24.66 1.60 8.14
CA GLU A 252 23.45 1.60 7.29
C GLU A 252 23.72 0.97 5.93
N ARG A 253 24.80 1.39 5.27
CA ARG A 253 25.21 0.84 3.97
C ARG A 253 25.57 -0.63 4.03
N THR A 254 26.18 -1.06 5.13
CA THR A 254 26.53 -2.46 5.38
C THR A 254 25.25 -3.29 5.57
N LEU A 255 24.30 -2.81 6.37
CA LEU A 255 23.00 -3.45 6.58
C LEU A 255 22.22 -3.55 5.27
N PHE A 256 22.14 -2.46 4.50
CA PHE A 256 21.50 -2.45 3.19
C PHE A 256 22.09 -3.52 2.27
N SER A 257 23.41 -3.65 2.22
CA SER A 257 24.09 -4.62 1.36
C SER A 257 23.81 -6.06 1.80
N ALA A 258 23.79 -6.31 3.11
CA ALA A 258 23.42 -7.61 3.67
C ALA A 258 21.95 -7.98 3.39
N TRP A 259 21.04 -7.01 3.57
CA TRP A 259 19.62 -7.15 3.25
C TRP A 259 19.41 -7.51 1.79
N MET A 260 19.96 -6.70 0.87
CA MET A 260 19.86 -6.90 -0.57
C MET A 260 20.36 -8.29 -0.97
N SER A 261 21.54 -8.68 -0.46
CA SER A 261 22.15 -9.97 -0.78
C SER A 261 21.26 -11.15 -0.37
N TRP A 262 20.67 -11.12 0.82
CA TRP A 262 19.81 -12.21 1.30
C TRP A 262 18.42 -12.17 0.66
N LEU A 263 17.79 -11.00 0.55
CA LEU A 263 16.44 -10.84 0.01
C LEU A 263 16.32 -11.37 -1.43
N THR A 264 17.32 -11.11 -2.28
CA THR A 264 17.32 -11.50 -3.70
C THR A 264 17.94 -12.87 -3.96
N SER A 265 18.35 -13.61 -2.92
CA SER A 265 19.01 -14.92 -3.06
C SER A 265 18.24 -16.00 -2.31
N GLY A 266 18.30 -17.24 -2.81
CA GLY A 266 17.81 -18.41 -2.08
C GLY A 266 18.71 -18.76 -0.88
N ASP A 267 18.18 -19.55 0.05
CA ASP A 267 18.96 -19.96 1.21
C ASP A 267 20.10 -20.91 0.78
N SER A 268 21.32 -20.54 1.13
CA SER A 268 22.48 -21.42 1.00
C SER A 268 22.43 -22.51 2.08
N PRO A 269 22.94 -23.75 1.85
CA PRO A 269 22.90 -24.82 2.86
C PRO A 269 23.47 -24.45 4.25
N ASN A 270 24.42 -23.50 4.31
CA ASN A 270 25.03 -23.01 5.55
C ASN A 270 24.39 -21.71 6.10
N ARG A 271 23.29 -21.23 5.49
CA ARG A 271 22.59 -19.99 5.87
C ARG A 271 23.51 -18.75 5.97
N ARG A 272 24.57 -18.69 5.16
CA ARG A 272 25.61 -17.64 5.27
C ARG A 272 25.05 -16.23 5.15
N LEU A 273 24.19 -15.99 4.16
CA LEU A 273 23.60 -14.66 3.91
C LEU A 273 22.68 -14.24 5.06
N ARG A 274 21.85 -15.18 5.55
CA ARG A 274 21.00 -14.98 6.72
C ARG A 274 21.81 -14.62 7.96
N ASN A 275 22.85 -15.40 8.26
CA ASN A 275 23.67 -15.18 9.45
C ASN A 275 24.42 -13.85 9.40
N TYR A 276 24.90 -13.45 8.21
CA TYR A 276 25.54 -12.15 8.01
C TYR A 276 24.56 -10.98 8.18
N PHE A 277 23.36 -11.08 7.61
CA PHE A 277 22.32 -10.06 7.85
C PHE A 277 21.99 -9.93 9.34
N ILE A 278 21.79 -11.06 10.04
CA ILE A 278 21.51 -11.07 11.48
C ILE A 278 22.66 -10.45 12.27
N SER A 279 23.93 -10.74 11.93
CA SER A 279 25.07 -10.16 12.65
C SER A 279 25.12 -8.64 12.50
N VAL A 280 24.86 -8.11 11.30
CA VAL A 280 24.84 -6.66 11.07
C VAL A 280 23.63 -6.01 11.75
N LEU A 281 22.46 -6.67 11.74
CA LEU A 281 21.28 -6.17 12.45
C LEU A 281 21.46 -6.15 13.97
N ASN A 282 22.19 -7.13 14.54
CA ASN A 282 22.58 -7.12 15.96
C ASN A 282 23.53 -5.96 16.28
N GLU A 283 24.42 -5.60 15.36
CA GLU A 283 25.30 -4.43 15.51
C GLU A 283 24.47 -3.14 15.55
N VAL A 284 23.48 -3.00 14.66
CA VAL A 284 22.53 -1.88 14.66
C VAL A 284 21.73 -1.82 15.97
N ASP A 285 21.21 -2.94 16.46
CA ASP A 285 20.50 -3.00 17.74
C ASP A 285 21.42 -2.66 18.93
N SER A 286 22.69 -3.04 18.87
CA SER A 286 23.69 -2.71 19.90
C SER A 286 24.02 -1.22 19.92
N GLU A 287 24.16 -0.60 18.75
CA GLU A 287 24.36 0.85 18.61
C GLU A 287 23.18 1.65 19.17
N LEU A 288 21.95 1.26 18.84
CA LEU A 288 20.74 1.86 19.43
C LEU A 288 20.61 1.60 20.94
N SER A 289 21.11 0.46 21.42
CA SER A 289 21.10 0.12 22.86
C SER A 289 22.11 0.94 23.65
N ALA A 290 23.18 1.43 23.01
CA ALA A 290 24.22 2.22 23.66
C ALA A 290 23.81 3.67 23.93
N THR A 291 22.70 4.13 23.36
CA THR A 291 22.21 5.51 23.53
C THR A 291 21.13 5.64 24.60
N ASN A 292 21.13 6.78 25.28
CA ASN A 292 20.03 7.18 26.15
C ASN A 292 18.96 7.85 25.29
N GLY A 293 18.01 7.07 24.77
CA GLY A 293 16.90 7.60 23.98
C GLY A 293 16.30 6.61 22.98
N GLY A 294 15.46 7.15 22.10
CA GLY A 294 14.81 6.40 21.01
C GLY A 294 15.60 6.42 19.70
N PHE A 295 16.61 7.27 19.56
CA PHE A 295 17.31 7.52 18.30
C PHE A 295 18.80 7.17 18.35
N PHE A 296 19.42 7.09 17.17
CA PHE A 296 20.82 6.67 17.01
C PHE A 296 21.84 7.58 17.70
N LEU A 297 21.50 8.85 17.94
CA LEU A 297 22.36 9.82 18.62
C LEU A 297 21.77 10.33 19.95
N GLY A 298 20.79 9.61 20.52
CA GLY A 298 20.19 9.91 21.82
C GLY A 298 18.69 10.18 21.75
N GLU A 299 18.25 11.28 22.36
CA GLU A 299 16.81 11.57 22.56
C GLU A 299 16.14 12.24 21.35
N LYS A 300 16.90 12.88 20.46
CA LYS A 300 16.37 13.60 19.30
C LYS A 300 16.72 12.88 18.00
N ALA A 301 15.81 12.94 17.04
CA ALA A 301 16.05 12.42 15.71
C ALA A 301 17.17 13.22 15.02
N SER A 302 17.96 12.51 14.23
CA SER A 302 19.10 13.06 13.51
C SER A 302 19.07 12.63 12.04
N VAL A 303 20.05 13.13 11.27
CA VAL A 303 20.27 12.69 9.89
C VAL A 303 20.45 11.18 9.80
N VAL A 304 21.03 10.53 10.83
CA VAL A 304 21.23 9.08 10.86
C VAL A 304 19.88 8.36 10.82
N ASP A 305 18.94 8.76 11.67
CA ASP A 305 17.61 8.15 11.74
C ASP A 305 16.86 8.28 10.41
N PHE A 306 16.94 9.45 9.77
CA PHE A 306 16.29 9.73 8.48
C PHE A 306 16.92 8.92 7.33
N MET A 307 18.20 8.56 7.45
CA MET A 307 18.90 7.74 6.47
C MET A 307 18.59 6.25 6.63
N PHE A 308 18.44 5.77 7.86
CA PHE A 308 18.05 4.39 8.16
C PHE A 308 16.57 4.13 7.85
N ALA A 309 15.68 5.09 8.12
CA ALA A 309 14.26 4.81 8.22
C ALA A 309 13.61 4.20 6.97
N PRO A 310 13.81 4.74 5.76
CA PRO A 310 13.22 4.15 4.56
C PRO A 310 13.68 2.72 4.29
N PHE A 311 14.90 2.35 4.68
CA PHE A 311 15.40 1.02 4.44
C PHE A 311 14.99 0.04 5.54
N LEU A 312 15.03 0.46 6.80
CA LEU A 312 14.66 -0.41 7.91
C LEU A 312 13.17 -0.76 7.90
N GLU A 313 12.28 0.18 7.52
CA GLU A 313 10.84 -0.12 7.34
C GLU A 313 10.62 -1.16 6.22
N ARG A 314 11.34 -1.03 5.10
CA ARG A 314 11.28 -1.98 3.97
C ARG A 314 11.83 -3.34 4.36
N MET A 315 12.87 -3.38 5.19
CA MET A 315 13.41 -4.63 5.76
C MET A 315 12.36 -5.32 6.63
N CYS A 316 11.67 -4.60 7.53
CA CYS A 316 10.62 -5.18 8.36
C CYS A 316 9.53 -5.88 7.55
N ALA A 317 9.02 -5.22 6.51
CA ALA A 317 8.01 -5.81 5.63
C ALA A 317 8.57 -6.97 4.78
N SER A 318 9.65 -6.72 4.03
CA SER A 318 10.16 -7.67 3.03
C SER A 318 10.80 -8.92 3.65
N MET A 319 11.50 -8.78 4.78
CA MET A 319 12.11 -9.94 5.44
C MET A 319 11.05 -10.83 6.07
N LEU A 320 9.97 -10.26 6.60
CA LEU A 320 8.83 -11.04 7.06
C LEU A 320 8.15 -11.77 5.89
N TYR A 321 7.85 -11.04 4.82
CA TYR A 321 7.10 -11.57 3.67
C TYR A 321 7.87 -12.60 2.85
N PHE A 322 9.15 -12.37 2.53
CA PHE A 322 9.92 -13.29 1.68
C PHE A 322 10.70 -14.31 2.50
N LYS A 323 11.15 -13.97 3.72
CA LYS A 323 12.05 -14.84 4.49
C LYS A 323 11.41 -15.44 5.74
N GLY A 324 10.20 -15.00 6.12
CA GLY A 324 9.59 -15.37 7.39
C GLY A 324 10.42 -14.89 8.59
N PHE A 325 11.20 -13.81 8.40
CA PHE A 325 12.10 -13.28 9.41
C PHE A 325 11.54 -12.00 10.01
N GLN A 326 11.13 -12.07 11.27
CA GLN A 326 10.50 -10.97 11.98
C GLN A 326 11.53 -10.08 12.69
N ILE A 327 11.53 -8.78 12.37
CA ILE A 327 12.39 -7.75 12.98
C ILE A 327 11.60 -6.94 14.02
N ARG A 328 10.37 -6.55 13.64
CA ARG A 328 9.46 -5.71 14.41
C ARG A 328 8.31 -6.56 14.94
N VAL A 329 8.01 -6.43 16.23
CA VAL A 329 6.98 -7.22 16.95
C VAL A 329 5.97 -6.29 17.61
N SER A 330 4.83 -6.83 18.05
CA SER A 330 3.81 -6.03 18.73
C SER A 330 4.28 -5.58 20.12
N PRO A 331 3.77 -4.43 20.63
CA PRO A 331 4.10 -3.97 21.98
C PRO A 331 3.87 -5.06 23.03
N GLY A 332 4.89 -5.31 23.86
CA GLY A 332 4.88 -6.35 24.90
C GLY A 332 5.35 -7.74 24.46
N GLU A 333 5.55 -7.99 23.16
CA GLU A 333 6.15 -9.22 22.67
C GLU A 333 7.68 -9.22 22.83
N LYS A 334 8.26 -10.40 23.02
CA LYS A 334 9.71 -10.54 23.14
C LYS A 334 10.36 -10.42 21.76
N SER A 335 11.23 -9.42 21.60
CA SER A 335 12.04 -9.22 20.38
C SER A 335 13.50 -9.63 20.61
N ASN A 336 14.15 -10.11 19.55
CA ASN A 336 15.61 -10.23 19.51
C ASN A 336 16.29 -8.88 19.22
N PHE A 337 15.53 -7.87 18.80
CA PHE A 337 16.00 -6.53 18.44
C PHE A 337 15.22 -5.45 19.21
N PRO A 338 15.28 -5.45 20.56
CA PRO A 338 14.48 -4.57 21.39
C PRO A 338 14.78 -3.08 21.14
N ALA A 339 16.02 -2.71 20.82
CA ALA A 339 16.38 -1.32 20.57
C ALA A 339 15.92 -0.84 19.19
N VAL A 340 15.97 -1.71 18.17
CA VAL A 340 15.32 -1.43 16.87
C VAL A 340 13.82 -1.22 17.04
N ASN A 341 13.15 -2.01 17.88
CA ASN A 341 11.72 -1.85 18.15
C ASN A 341 11.43 -0.51 18.85
N ARG A 342 12.22 -0.15 19.87
CA ARG A 342 12.16 1.17 20.52
C ARG A 342 12.40 2.32 19.55
N TRP A 343 13.32 2.13 18.60
CA TRP A 343 13.60 3.13 17.56
C TRP A 343 12.41 3.33 16.62
N PHE A 344 11.71 2.26 16.23
CA PHE A 344 10.45 2.38 15.49
C PHE A 344 9.38 3.13 16.30
N ASP A 345 9.22 2.79 17.59
CA ASP A 345 8.27 3.50 18.47
C ASP A 345 8.57 5.01 18.50
N ALA A 346 9.85 5.39 18.54
CA ALA A 346 10.28 6.80 18.51
C ALA A 346 10.06 7.46 17.14
N MET A 347 10.42 6.80 16.04
CA MET A 347 10.18 7.30 14.68
C MET A 347 8.71 7.51 14.40
N GLU A 348 7.85 6.62 14.90
CA GLU A 348 6.39 6.70 14.78
C GLU A 348 5.82 7.93 15.51
N THR A 349 6.56 8.62 16.37
CA THR A 349 6.14 9.92 16.94
C THR A 349 6.36 11.12 16.01
N LEU A 350 7.13 10.96 14.92
CA LEU A 350 7.45 12.03 13.99
C LEU A 350 6.39 12.13 12.89
N ASP A 351 5.70 13.27 12.79
CA ASP A 351 4.72 13.54 11.73
C ASP A 351 5.31 13.36 10.32
N SER A 352 6.58 13.76 10.13
CA SER A 352 7.31 13.60 8.88
C SER A 352 7.53 12.13 8.49
N TYR A 353 7.71 11.24 9.48
CA TYR A 353 7.82 9.81 9.24
C TYR A 353 6.45 9.19 8.99
N GLN A 354 5.44 9.46 9.83
CA GLN A 354 4.09 8.95 9.66
C GLN A 354 3.49 9.30 8.29
N LEU A 355 3.73 10.52 7.82
CA LEU A 355 3.31 10.97 6.48
C LEU A 355 3.87 10.10 5.37
N THR A 356 5.13 9.68 5.50
CA THR A 356 5.92 9.18 4.38
C THR A 356 6.05 7.66 4.39
N LYS A 357 6.00 7.01 5.55
CA LYS A 357 6.05 5.54 5.72
C LYS A 357 4.90 4.83 5.02
N SER A 358 5.13 3.61 4.52
CA SER A 358 4.11 2.81 3.84
C SER A 358 3.79 1.52 4.57
N ASP A 359 2.66 0.91 4.22
CA ASP A 359 2.25 -0.38 4.78
C ASP A 359 3.08 -1.55 4.23
N TYR A 360 3.04 -2.68 4.94
CA TYR A 360 3.80 -3.87 4.60
C TYR A 360 3.43 -4.44 3.22
N TYR A 361 2.14 -4.45 2.86
CA TYR A 361 1.72 -4.94 1.55
C TYR A 361 2.37 -4.11 0.46
N THR A 362 2.31 -2.78 0.57
CA THR A 362 2.93 -1.88 -0.40
C THR A 362 4.44 -2.13 -0.56
N HIS A 363 5.19 -2.26 0.53
CA HIS A 363 6.63 -2.56 0.47
C HIS A 363 6.95 -3.93 -0.13
N CYS A 364 6.09 -4.93 0.08
CA CYS A 364 6.35 -6.27 -0.46
C CYS A 364 6.13 -6.34 -1.98
N TRP A 365 5.28 -5.47 -2.52
CA TRP A 365 4.93 -5.43 -3.94
C TRP A 365 5.67 -4.36 -4.74
N ASP A 366 6.20 -3.31 -4.10
CA ASP A 366 7.02 -2.29 -4.76
C ASP A 366 8.48 -2.75 -4.99
N LEU A 367 9.04 -3.61 -4.13
CA LEU A 367 10.44 -4.04 -4.19
C LEU A 367 10.76 -4.97 -5.38
N PRO A 368 10.00 -6.04 -5.68
CA PRO A 368 10.41 -6.97 -6.73
C PRO A 368 10.64 -6.31 -8.10
N PRO A 369 9.78 -5.39 -8.60
CA PRO A 369 10.03 -4.69 -9.85
C PRO A 369 11.25 -3.76 -9.83
N GLN A 370 11.65 -3.26 -8.65
CA GLN A 370 12.81 -2.39 -8.48
C GLN A 370 14.11 -3.20 -8.41
N LEU A 371 14.07 -4.39 -7.81
CA LEU A 371 15.24 -5.23 -7.54
C LEU A 371 15.48 -6.32 -8.61
N GLY A 372 14.53 -6.53 -9.51
CA GLY A 372 14.57 -7.65 -10.46
C GLY A 372 14.09 -8.98 -9.87
N GLY A 373 13.39 -8.94 -8.73
CA GLY A 373 12.83 -10.08 -8.02
C GLY A 373 13.32 -10.21 -6.58
N CYS A 374 12.49 -10.84 -5.74
CA CYS A 374 12.81 -11.25 -4.37
C CYS A 374 12.59 -12.75 -4.26
N VAL A 375 13.37 -13.45 -3.44
CA VAL A 375 13.33 -14.93 -3.37
C VAL A 375 12.66 -15.38 -2.07
N PRO A 376 11.44 -15.96 -2.13
CA PRO A 376 10.77 -16.48 -0.95
C PRO A 376 11.43 -17.75 -0.41
N GLU A 377 11.36 -17.96 0.90
CA GLU A 377 11.77 -19.18 1.61
C GLU A 377 10.54 -19.95 2.14
N ALA A 378 10.66 -21.26 2.33
CA ALA A 378 9.53 -22.14 2.66
C ALA A 378 8.73 -21.70 3.91
N GLY A 379 9.39 -21.11 4.91
CA GLY A 379 8.74 -20.64 6.14
C GLY A 379 7.95 -19.32 5.99
N SER A 380 7.99 -18.68 4.83
CA SER A 380 7.41 -17.34 4.63
C SER A 380 5.94 -17.36 4.19
N GLU A 381 5.42 -18.49 3.71
CA GLU A 381 4.06 -18.61 3.14
C GLU A 381 2.94 -18.12 4.09
N PRO A 382 2.94 -18.43 5.41
CA PRO A 382 1.90 -17.91 6.30
C PRO A 382 1.85 -16.38 6.34
N PHE A 383 3.02 -15.73 6.31
CA PHE A 383 3.13 -14.27 6.31
C PHE A 383 2.73 -13.68 4.96
N GLN A 384 3.09 -14.33 3.85
CA GLN A 384 2.61 -13.92 2.52
C GLN A 384 1.08 -13.95 2.46
N ASN A 385 0.47 -15.04 2.93
CA ASN A 385 -0.98 -15.19 2.93
C ASN A 385 -1.67 -14.16 3.83
N ALA A 386 -1.08 -13.82 4.98
CA ALA A 386 -1.62 -12.81 5.87
C ALA A 386 -1.49 -11.39 5.29
N ILE A 387 -0.30 -11.03 4.80
CA ILE A 387 -0.02 -9.71 4.22
C ILE A 387 -0.82 -9.51 2.93
N ASN A 388 -1.05 -10.56 2.13
CA ASN A 388 -1.89 -10.50 0.92
C ASN A 388 -3.40 -10.65 1.21
N GLY A 389 -3.82 -10.69 2.47
CA GLY A 389 -5.23 -10.80 2.84
C GLY A 389 -5.92 -12.10 2.40
N MET A 390 -5.15 -13.17 2.18
CA MET A 390 -5.68 -14.45 1.73
C MET A 390 -6.32 -15.24 2.88
N LEU A 391 -5.87 -15.01 4.12
CA LEU A 391 -6.42 -15.67 5.30
C LEU A 391 -7.88 -15.23 5.58
N PRO A 392 -8.70 -16.08 6.24
CA PRO A 392 -10.01 -15.69 6.72
C PRO A 392 -9.94 -14.49 7.67
N GLY A 393 -10.83 -13.51 7.52
CA GLY A 393 -10.85 -12.30 8.37
C GLY A 393 -9.82 -11.24 8.00
N SER A 394 -8.68 -11.61 7.38
CA SER A 394 -7.75 -10.63 6.82
C SER A 394 -8.45 -9.76 5.77
N TRP A 395 -8.18 -8.47 5.83
CA TRP A 395 -8.79 -7.48 4.97
C TRP A 395 -10.33 -7.59 4.95
N ARG A 396 -10.94 -7.65 6.14
CA ARG A 396 -12.36 -7.36 6.35
C ARG A 396 -12.47 -6.22 7.35
N LEU A 397 -13.41 -5.31 7.12
CA LEU A 397 -13.69 -4.22 8.07
C LEU A 397 -14.63 -4.72 9.19
N PRO A 398 -14.45 -4.27 10.44
CA PRO A 398 -13.29 -3.50 10.91
C PRO A 398 -12.02 -4.36 10.86
N LEU A 399 -10.89 -3.75 10.46
CA LEU A 399 -9.64 -4.48 10.29
C LEU A 399 -9.12 -4.94 11.65
N SER A 400 -8.57 -6.15 11.72
CA SER A 400 -7.93 -6.63 12.95
C SER A 400 -6.76 -5.70 13.30
N PRO A 401 -6.66 -5.21 14.55
CA PRO A 401 -5.57 -4.34 14.97
C PRO A 401 -4.22 -4.93 14.57
N ASN A 402 -3.33 -4.07 14.06
CA ASN A 402 -1.97 -4.43 13.66
C ASN A 402 -1.89 -5.60 12.65
N ASN A 403 -2.93 -5.78 11.83
CA ASN A 403 -3.08 -6.93 10.95
C ASN A 403 -2.91 -8.28 11.67
N GLY A 404 -3.47 -8.40 12.88
CA GLY A 404 -3.30 -9.57 13.74
C GLY A 404 -1.93 -9.63 14.44
N GLY A 405 -1.29 -8.48 14.64
CA GLY A 405 0.02 -8.34 15.30
C GLY A 405 1.23 -8.38 14.36
N LEU A 406 1.01 -8.57 13.06
CA LEU A 406 2.08 -8.65 12.05
C LEU A 406 2.66 -7.30 11.67
N GLU A 407 1.83 -6.26 11.69
CA GLU A 407 2.20 -4.89 11.35
C GLU A 407 1.85 -4.00 12.55
N PRO A 408 2.72 -3.95 13.57
CA PRO A 408 2.38 -3.46 14.91
C PRO A 408 2.19 -1.95 15.00
N ASP A 409 2.46 -1.25 13.92
CA ASP A 409 2.52 0.19 13.83
C ASP A 409 1.33 0.74 13.04
N TRP A 410 0.12 0.18 13.13
CA TRP A 410 -1.07 0.62 12.35
C TRP A 410 -1.76 1.87 12.90
N ALA A 411 -1.42 2.33 14.09
CA ALA A 411 -2.10 3.44 14.76
C ALA A 411 -2.04 4.78 14.00
N TRP A 412 -1.00 5.01 13.17
CA TRP A 412 -0.89 6.18 12.27
C TRP A 412 -2.06 6.31 11.29
N ALA A 413 -2.69 5.19 10.92
CA ALA A 413 -3.76 5.18 9.94
C ALA A 413 -5.05 5.82 10.51
N GLY A 414 -5.03 6.12 11.82
CA GLY A 414 -5.96 7.02 12.48
C GLY A 414 -7.36 6.44 12.62
N ASN A 415 -8.36 7.30 12.39
CA ASN A 415 -9.76 6.95 12.50
C ASN A 415 -10.22 6.21 11.24
N GLU A 416 -10.74 4.98 11.39
CA GLU A 416 -11.22 4.16 10.27
C GLU A 416 -12.30 4.87 9.43
N ASP A 417 -13.23 5.60 10.04
CA ASP A 417 -14.26 6.34 9.31
C ASP A 417 -13.68 7.52 8.53
N ALA A 418 -12.66 8.19 9.08
CA ALA A 418 -11.93 9.23 8.34
C ALA A 418 -11.22 8.63 7.12
N ALA A 419 -10.59 7.47 7.27
CA ALA A 419 -9.97 6.77 6.16
C ALA A 419 -10.99 6.28 5.11
N LYS A 420 -12.18 5.81 5.53
CA LYS A 420 -13.29 5.48 4.62
C LYS A 420 -13.75 6.71 3.84
N ARG A 421 -13.89 7.87 4.48
CA ARG A 421 -14.24 9.13 3.80
C ARG A 421 -13.15 9.62 2.85
N GLU A 422 -11.87 9.54 3.24
CA GLU A 422 -10.75 9.86 2.36
C GLU A 422 -10.74 8.92 1.14
N ALA A 423 -11.05 7.64 1.32
CA ALA A 423 -11.18 6.69 0.21
C ALA A 423 -12.19 7.15 -0.85
N VAL A 424 -13.40 7.53 -0.40
CA VAL A 424 -14.48 8.00 -1.26
C VAL A 424 -14.13 9.34 -1.90
N GLU A 425 -13.51 10.25 -1.15
CA GLU A 425 -13.01 11.54 -1.66
C GLU A 425 -12.06 11.33 -2.85
N ARG A 426 -11.06 10.47 -2.66
CA ARG A 426 -10.03 10.20 -3.66
C ARG A 426 -10.58 9.50 -4.89
N VAL A 427 -11.44 8.50 -4.69
CA VAL A 427 -12.07 7.76 -5.80
C VAL A 427 -13.00 8.66 -6.60
N SER A 428 -13.90 9.39 -5.93
CA SER A 428 -14.90 10.22 -6.60
C SER A 428 -14.29 11.45 -7.29
N ALA A 429 -13.13 11.92 -6.86
CA ALA A 429 -12.42 13.05 -7.48
C ALA A 429 -11.76 12.69 -8.83
N ASN A 430 -11.51 11.41 -9.11
CA ASN A 430 -10.87 10.97 -10.35
C ASN A 430 -11.46 9.65 -10.90
N TYR A 431 -12.78 9.45 -10.74
CA TYR A 431 -13.41 8.16 -10.98
C TYR A 431 -13.22 7.66 -12.41
N GLU A 432 -13.28 8.54 -13.43
CA GLU A 432 -13.16 8.15 -14.84
C GLU A 432 -11.82 7.48 -15.14
N ALA A 433 -10.74 8.13 -14.70
CA ALA A 433 -9.39 7.61 -14.81
C ALA A 433 -9.20 6.30 -14.05
N ILE A 434 -9.77 6.21 -12.84
CA ILE A 434 -9.67 5.02 -11.99
C ILE A 434 -10.43 3.86 -12.61
N VAL A 435 -11.64 4.08 -13.13
CA VAL A 435 -12.44 3.05 -13.81
C VAL A 435 -11.70 2.56 -15.05
N ALA A 436 -11.21 3.47 -15.90
CA ALA A 436 -10.44 3.11 -17.08
C ALA A 436 -9.17 2.31 -16.72
N PHE A 437 -8.50 2.70 -15.64
CA PHE A 437 -7.33 2.00 -15.15
C PHE A 437 -7.64 0.63 -14.56
N ALA A 438 -8.67 0.52 -13.72
CA ALA A 438 -9.14 -0.72 -13.12
C ALA A 438 -9.50 -1.73 -14.20
N SER A 439 -10.21 -1.29 -15.24
CA SER A 439 -10.61 -2.11 -16.39
C SER A 439 -9.46 -2.68 -17.23
N ARG A 440 -8.19 -2.38 -16.90
CA ARG A 440 -7.03 -3.13 -17.44
C ARG A 440 -6.94 -4.55 -16.89
N GLY A 441 -7.55 -4.83 -15.73
CA GLY A 441 -7.61 -6.18 -15.15
C GLY A 441 -8.37 -7.18 -16.01
N GLY A 442 -9.52 -6.78 -16.56
CA GLY A 442 -10.25 -7.51 -17.60
C GLY A 442 -9.83 -7.17 -19.04
N GLY A 443 -8.64 -6.58 -19.20
CA GLY A 443 -8.11 -6.10 -20.48
C GLY A 443 -6.96 -6.95 -21.03
N LYS A 444 -6.10 -6.33 -21.85
CA LYS A 444 -4.95 -7.01 -22.46
C LYS A 444 -3.64 -6.53 -21.85
N ALA A 445 -2.68 -7.45 -21.74
CA ALA A 445 -1.30 -7.13 -21.43
C ALA A 445 -0.75 -6.06 -22.40
N GLY A 446 0.10 -5.19 -21.90
CA GLY A 446 0.82 -4.24 -22.73
C GLY A 446 1.90 -4.90 -23.57
N PHE A 447 2.20 -4.29 -24.70
CA PHE A 447 3.35 -4.66 -25.53
C PHE A 447 4.14 -3.40 -25.91
N PRO A 448 5.47 -3.33 -25.62
CA PRO A 448 6.27 -4.30 -24.87
C PRO A 448 5.86 -4.38 -23.38
N ARG A 449 6.09 -5.53 -22.74
CA ARG A 449 5.81 -5.71 -21.30
C ARG A 449 6.82 -4.92 -20.46
N TYR A 450 6.34 -4.21 -19.44
CA TYR A 450 7.19 -3.59 -18.42
C TYR A 450 7.49 -4.55 -17.25
N GLY A 451 8.62 -4.34 -16.56
CA GLY A 451 9.09 -5.18 -15.45
C GLY A 451 8.17 -5.19 -14.22
N ALA A 452 7.17 -4.32 -14.18
CA ALA A 452 6.09 -4.33 -13.20
C ALA A 452 4.77 -4.70 -13.91
N PRO A 453 4.31 -5.97 -13.90
CA PRO A 453 3.10 -6.38 -14.62
C PRO A 453 1.83 -5.68 -14.10
N LEU A 454 1.77 -5.55 -12.78
CA LEU A 454 0.77 -4.74 -12.11
C LEU A 454 0.99 -3.26 -12.33
N ALA A 455 2.11 -2.77 -12.87
CA ALA A 455 2.31 -1.35 -13.13
C ALA A 455 2.61 -1.03 -14.61
N ASP A 456 2.27 -1.95 -15.53
CA ASP A 456 2.50 -1.81 -16.96
C ASP A 456 1.76 -0.58 -17.54
N PRO A 457 2.48 0.43 -18.06
CA PRO A 457 1.88 1.58 -18.72
C PRO A 457 1.23 1.21 -20.06
N ASN A 458 1.67 0.12 -20.69
CA ASN A 458 1.19 -0.32 -21.99
C ASN A 458 -0.08 -1.20 -21.91
N ALA A 459 -0.50 -1.59 -20.69
CA ALA A 459 -1.69 -2.41 -20.49
C ALA A 459 -2.96 -1.71 -21.03
N ILE A 460 -3.75 -2.46 -21.80
CA ILE A 460 -4.91 -1.94 -22.53
C ILE A 460 -6.16 -2.15 -21.69
N SER A 461 -6.87 -1.06 -21.40
CA SER A 461 -8.15 -1.08 -20.69
C SER A 461 -9.26 -1.72 -21.53
N ASN A 462 -10.06 -2.59 -20.91
CA ASN A 462 -11.27 -3.10 -21.52
C ASN A 462 -12.43 -2.10 -21.37
N LYS A 463 -12.70 -1.35 -22.44
CA LYS A 463 -13.75 -0.33 -22.46
C LYS A 463 -15.17 -0.89 -22.35
N SER A 464 -15.44 -2.14 -22.76
CA SER A 464 -16.80 -2.69 -22.75
C SER A 464 -17.33 -2.93 -21.34
N ILE A 465 -16.45 -3.16 -20.37
CA ILE A 465 -16.82 -3.43 -18.98
C ILE A 465 -16.72 -2.21 -18.06
N GLN A 466 -16.18 -1.08 -18.54
CA GLN A 466 -16.03 0.13 -17.74
C GLN A 466 -17.35 0.58 -17.06
N PRO A 467 -18.53 0.53 -17.71
CA PRO A 467 -19.78 0.89 -17.05
C PRO A 467 -20.12 0.00 -15.85
N PHE A 468 -19.72 -1.26 -15.88
CA PHE A 468 -19.97 -2.22 -14.79
C PHE A 468 -18.96 -2.07 -13.67
N VAL A 469 -17.70 -1.76 -14.01
CA VAL A 469 -16.67 -1.39 -13.02
C VAL A 469 -17.05 -0.09 -12.30
N ASP A 470 -17.54 0.91 -13.04
CA ASP A 470 -18.09 2.15 -12.47
C ASP A 470 -19.25 1.87 -11.50
N ALA A 471 -20.23 1.07 -11.93
CA ALA A 471 -21.36 0.66 -11.10
C ALA A 471 -20.89 -0.03 -9.79
N SER A 472 -19.96 -0.97 -9.88
CA SER A 472 -19.37 -1.63 -8.70
C SER A 472 -18.65 -0.63 -7.79
N MET A 473 -17.89 0.30 -8.35
CA MET A 473 -17.17 1.31 -7.58
C MET A 473 -18.11 2.28 -6.85
N ARG A 474 -19.22 2.68 -7.47
CA ARG A 474 -20.26 3.51 -6.83
C ARG A 474 -20.89 2.79 -5.65
N ILE A 475 -21.26 1.52 -5.82
CA ILE A 475 -21.81 0.70 -4.72
C ILE A 475 -20.82 0.60 -3.56
N ILE A 476 -19.53 0.44 -3.86
CA ILE A 476 -18.48 0.38 -2.84
C ILE A 476 -18.29 1.71 -2.13
N ALA A 477 -18.37 2.82 -2.86
CA ALA A 477 -18.31 4.16 -2.28
C ALA A 477 -19.47 4.42 -1.31
N GLU A 478 -20.70 3.99 -1.66
CA GLU A 478 -21.84 4.03 -0.76
C GLU A 478 -21.59 3.15 0.49
N LYS A 479 -21.11 1.91 0.31
CA LYS A 479 -20.80 1.02 1.44
C LYS A 479 -19.77 1.62 2.39
N LEU A 480 -18.75 2.31 1.89
CA LEU A 480 -17.76 3.02 2.71
C LEU A 480 -18.40 4.10 3.59
N MET A 481 -19.51 4.67 3.15
CA MET A 481 -20.21 5.72 3.88
C MET A 481 -21.34 5.21 4.77
N ASP A 482 -21.81 3.97 4.63
CA ASP A 482 -22.91 3.38 5.41
C ASP A 482 -22.59 3.15 6.90
N GLY A 483 -21.31 3.19 7.31
CA GLY A 483 -20.86 2.78 8.64
C GLY A 483 -21.02 1.26 8.88
N ASP A 484 -20.99 0.82 10.14
CA ASP A 484 -21.01 -0.61 10.50
C ASP A 484 -22.43 -1.23 10.56
N GLN A 485 -23.35 -0.76 9.71
CA GLN A 485 -24.71 -1.32 9.68
C GLN A 485 -24.70 -2.78 9.20
N LYS A 486 -25.36 -3.66 9.98
CA LYS A 486 -25.45 -5.12 9.72
C LYS A 486 -26.19 -5.48 8.44
N GLU A 487 -27.07 -4.61 7.95
CA GLU A 487 -27.78 -4.75 6.68
C GLU A 487 -27.45 -3.52 5.83
N SER A 488 -26.56 -3.68 4.85
CA SER A 488 -26.21 -2.57 3.96
C SER A 488 -26.93 -2.71 2.63
N LYS A 489 -27.62 -1.64 2.23
CA LYS A 489 -28.25 -1.55 0.90
C LYS A 489 -27.24 -1.72 -0.23
N ALA A 490 -25.99 -1.30 0.00
CA ALA A 490 -24.91 -1.51 -0.96
C ALA A 490 -24.58 -2.99 -1.16
N GLU A 491 -24.72 -3.84 -0.14
CA GLU A 491 -24.53 -5.28 -0.30
C GLU A 491 -25.61 -5.90 -1.19
N GLU A 492 -26.88 -5.56 -0.95
CA GLU A 492 -27.97 -6.01 -1.80
C GLU A 492 -27.86 -5.47 -3.23
N ALA A 493 -27.44 -4.21 -3.40
CA ALA A 493 -27.18 -3.62 -4.71
C ALA A 493 -26.09 -4.38 -5.49
N MET A 494 -25.01 -4.78 -4.82
CA MET A 494 -23.94 -5.54 -5.45
C MET A 494 -24.38 -6.97 -5.78
N LYS A 495 -25.13 -7.64 -4.90
CA LYS A 495 -25.71 -8.97 -5.19
C LYS A 495 -26.61 -8.91 -6.42
N ALA A 496 -27.47 -7.88 -6.50
CA ALA A 496 -28.34 -7.64 -7.64
C ALA A 496 -27.54 -7.35 -8.92
N LEU A 497 -26.48 -6.53 -8.83
CA LEU A 497 -25.59 -6.24 -9.97
C LEU A 497 -24.91 -7.51 -10.48
N VAL A 498 -24.28 -8.29 -9.61
CA VAL A 498 -23.60 -9.55 -9.99
C VAL A 498 -24.60 -10.53 -10.60
N SER A 499 -25.79 -10.66 -10.02
CA SER A 499 -26.85 -11.55 -10.55
C SER A 499 -27.30 -11.11 -11.94
N LEU A 500 -27.46 -9.81 -12.18
CA LEU A 500 -27.77 -9.25 -13.49
C LEU A 500 -26.66 -9.54 -14.50
N LEU A 501 -25.41 -9.22 -14.16
CA LEU A 501 -24.26 -9.42 -15.05
C LEU A 501 -24.09 -10.90 -15.40
N MET A 502 -24.23 -11.80 -14.43
CA MET A 502 -24.15 -13.24 -14.66
C MET A 502 -25.26 -13.72 -15.60
N LYS A 503 -26.49 -13.23 -15.41
CA LYS A 503 -27.66 -13.66 -16.19
C LYS A 503 -27.65 -13.13 -17.62
N GLU A 504 -27.38 -11.84 -17.79
CA GLU A 504 -27.58 -11.13 -19.06
C GLU A 504 -26.27 -10.93 -19.84
N GLY A 505 -25.12 -10.87 -19.14
CA GLY A 505 -23.78 -10.71 -19.71
C GLY A 505 -22.95 -12.00 -19.72
N GLY A 506 -23.27 -12.97 -18.88
CA GLY A 506 -22.55 -14.23 -18.75
C GLY A 506 -21.34 -14.15 -17.84
N LYS A 507 -20.70 -15.32 -17.64
CA LYS A 507 -19.59 -15.48 -16.70
C LYS A 507 -18.38 -14.60 -17.03
N ASP A 508 -18.02 -14.49 -18.30
CA ASP A 508 -16.83 -13.75 -18.74
C ASP A 508 -16.90 -12.26 -18.34
N VAL A 509 -18.08 -11.63 -18.41
CA VAL A 509 -18.29 -10.24 -17.95
C VAL A 509 -18.04 -10.12 -16.46
N VAL A 510 -18.59 -11.05 -15.67
CA VAL A 510 -18.43 -11.05 -14.21
C VAL A 510 -16.96 -11.24 -13.84
N ASP A 511 -16.28 -12.17 -14.52
CA ASP A 511 -14.86 -12.46 -14.32
C ASP A 511 -14.01 -11.22 -14.68
N ASP A 512 -14.25 -10.57 -15.83
CA ASP A 512 -13.55 -9.36 -16.25
C ASP A 512 -13.75 -8.19 -15.27
N VAL A 513 -14.98 -7.99 -14.77
CA VAL A 513 -15.28 -6.96 -13.76
C VAL A 513 -14.56 -7.29 -12.45
N ALA A 514 -14.66 -8.53 -11.95
CA ALA A 514 -14.00 -8.96 -10.73
C ALA A 514 -12.47 -8.81 -10.82
N LEU A 515 -11.88 -9.18 -11.96
CA LEU A 515 -10.46 -8.98 -12.24
C LEU A 515 -10.08 -7.50 -12.26
N SER A 516 -10.94 -6.64 -12.78
CA SER A 516 -10.71 -5.19 -12.81
C SER A 516 -10.72 -4.57 -11.42
N LEU A 517 -11.64 -5.03 -10.57
CA LEU A 517 -11.72 -4.66 -9.16
C LEU A 517 -10.49 -5.20 -8.38
N ALA A 518 -10.08 -6.44 -8.63
CA ALA A 518 -8.85 -7.03 -8.07
C ALA A 518 -7.60 -6.27 -8.49
N TYR A 519 -7.52 -5.92 -9.77
CA TYR A 519 -6.41 -5.16 -10.33
C TYR A 519 -6.30 -3.78 -9.69
N LEU A 520 -7.42 -3.10 -9.45
CA LEU A 520 -7.45 -1.84 -8.72
C LEU A 520 -7.02 -2.00 -7.26
N ARG A 521 -7.35 -3.11 -6.60
CA ARG A 521 -6.87 -3.43 -5.25
C ARG A 521 -5.34 -3.60 -5.23
N ASP A 522 -4.81 -4.38 -6.17
CA ASP A 522 -3.41 -4.83 -6.15
C ASP A 522 -2.41 -3.78 -6.69
N ARG A 523 -2.86 -2.86 -7.56
CA ARG A 523 -1.98 -1.89 -8.23
C ARG A 523 -1.88 -0.52 -7.53
N ARG A 524 -2.66 -0.25 -6.48
CA ARG A 524 -3.14 1.11 -6.15
C ARG A 524 -2.16 2.14 -5.59
N HIS A 525 -0.90 2.18 -6.06
CA HIS A 525 0.04 3.22 -5.67
C HIS A 525 0.90 3.77 -6.83
N GLY A 526 0.78 3.30 -8.08
CA GLY A 526 1.50 3.87 -9.24
C GLY A 526 0.58 4.43 -10.35
N ASN A 527 0.70 5.73 -10.65
CA ASN A 527 0.21 6.43 -11.86
C ASN A 527 -1.27 6.86 -12.02
N CYS A 528 -2.13 6.83 -11.01
CA CYS A 528 -3.48 7.45 -11.13
C CYS A 528 -3.51 9.00 -10.99
N GLU A 529 -2.37 9.68 -11.10
CA GLU A 529 -2.26 11.15 -10.99
C GLU A 529 -2.08 11.85 -12.34
N HIS A 530 -1.81 11.08 -13.40
CA HIS A 530 -1.67 11.59 -14.77
C HIS A 530 -2.72 11.02 -15.75
N ILE A 531 -3.73 10.32 -15.22
CA ILE A 531 -4.92 9.93 -15.98
C ILE A 531 -6.08 10.69 -15.38
#